data_AF-A0A3P5XJV9-F1
#
_entry.id   AF-A0A3P5XJV9-F1
#
_cell.length_a   1.000
_cell.length_b   1.000
_cell.length_c   1.000
_cell.angle_alpha   90.00
_cell.angle_beta   90.00
_cell.angle_gamma   90.00
#
_symmetry.space_group_name_H-M   'P 1'
#
loop_
_entity.id
_entity.type
_entity.pdbx_description
1 polymer ?
#
loop_
_entity_poly.entity_id
_entity_poly.type
_entity_poly.pdbx_seq_one_letter_code
_entity_poly.pdbx_strand_id
1 'polypeptide(L)'
;MIPRATIAEALEVGADDLPPGDLPIARFAERFLGALASEDEMDAWTVDVFHHLVTAAPDLALAALLTCLEKAPDQAQSLGEGPLTDLLTRSGADVMSGIEAAKRPALTRALQAADISEIEHPFLLARIEAARG
;
A
#
# COMPACT_ATOMS: atom_id res chain seq x y z
N MET A 1 -7.86 4.01 10.62
CA MET A 1 -9.11 3.94 9.83
C MET A 1 -8.87 4.71 8.56
N ILE A 2 -9.47 4.32 7.44
CA ILE A 2 -9.44 5.08 6.18
C ILE A 2 -10.71 5.94 6.15
N PRO A 3 -10.59 7.28 6.11
CA PRO A 3 -11.75 8.16 6.15
C PRO A 3 -12.74 7.86 5.02
N ARG A 4 -14.05 7.90 5.32
CA ARG A 4 -15.10 7.71 4.30
C ARG A 4 -14.95 8.67 3.12
N ALA A 5 -14.54 9.92 3.39
CA ALA A 5 -14.29 10.93 2.36
C ALA A 5 -13.17 10.51 1.40
N THR A 6 -12.07 9.95 1.92
CA THR A 6 -10.97 9.44 1.09
C THR A 6 -11.40 8.28 0.19
N ILE A 7 -12.29 7.39 0.68
CA ILE A 7 -12.85 6.33 -0.16
C ILE A 7 -13.75 6.92 -1.25
N ALA A 8 -14.56 7.93 -0.92
CA ALA A 8 -15.44 8.59 -1.88
C ALA A 8 -14.65 9.29 -3.00
N GLU A 9 -13.57 9.99 -2.63
CA GLU A 9 -12.64 10.62 -3.57
C GLU A 9 -11.95 9.59 -4.47
N ALA A 10 -11.49 8.47 -3.91
CA ALA A 10 -10.85 7.40 -4.67
C ALA A 10 -11.78 6.75 -5.71
N LEU A 11 -13.07 6.66 -5.40
CA LEU A 11 -14.08 6.02 -6.24
C LEU A 11 -14.86 7.01 -7.11
N GLU A 12 -14.55 8.30 -7.03
CA GLU A 12 -15.25 9.39 -7.74
C GLU A 12 -16.78 9.40 -7.50
N VAL A 13 -17.20 9.06 -6.27
CA VAL A 13 -18.62 9.04 -5.85
C VAL A 13 -18.90 10.03 -4.71
N GLY A 14 -20.17 10.29 -4.44
CA GLY A 14 -20.55 11.04 -3.25
C GLY A 14 -20.30 10.24 -1.97
N ALA A 15 -19.85 10.89 -0.91
CA ALA A 15 -19.69 10.23 0.38
C ALA A 15 -21.01 9.60 0.89
N ASP A 16 -22.15 10.17 0.53
CA ASP A 16 -23.49 9.67 0.89
C ASP A 16 -23.92 8.44 0.09
N ASP A 17 -23.21 8.10 -1.00
CA ASP A 17 -23.38 6.86 -1.75
C ASP A 17 -22.66 5.67 -1.09
N LEU A 18 -21.80 5.95 -0.09
CA LEU A 18 -21.06 4.94 0.66
C LEU A 18 -21.73 4.58 1.98
N PRO A 19 -21.56 3.34 2.47
CA PRO A 19 -21.95 2.96 3.82
C PRO A 19 -21.41 3.94 4.88
N PRO A 20 -22.16 4.22 5.95
CA PRO A 20 -21.74 5.17 6.97
C PRO A 20 -20.51 4.64 7.74
N GLY A 21 -19.62 5.57 8.07
CA GLY A 21 -18.43 5.33 8.87
C GLY A 21 -17.16 5.11 8.03
N ASP A 22 -16.02 5.23 8.71
CA ASP A 22 -14.71 5.02 8.11
C ASP A 22 -14.42 3.52 7.92
N LEU A 23 -13.57 3.19 6.94
CA LEU A 23 -13.19 1.81 6.65
C LEU A 23 -12.02 1.37 7.55
N PRO A 24 -12.13 0.29 8.33
CA PRO A 24 -10.98 -0.23 9.07
C PRO A 24 -9.86 -0.69 8.15
N ILE A 25 -8.62 -0.29 8.45
CA ILE A 25 -7.42 -0.68 7.68
C ILE A 25 -7.31 -2.21 7.59
N ALA A 26 -7.57 -2.92 8.70
CA ALA A 26 -7.54 -4.38 8.71
C ALA A 26 -8.57 -5.03 7.78
N ARG A 27 -9.76 -4.42 7.65
CA ARG A 27 -10.81 -4.89 6.74
C ARG A 27 -10.47 -4.56 5.30
N PHE A 28 -9.92 -3.37 5.04
CA PHE A 28 -9.43 -3.00 3.72
C PHE A 28 -8.31 -3.94 3.26
N ALA A 29 -7.30 -4.18 4.10
CA ALA A 29 -6.18 -5.07 3.79
C ALA A 29 -6.63 -6.50 3.43
N GLU A 30 -7.61 -7.04 4.15
CA GLU A 30 -8.18 -8.36 3.85
C GLU A 30 -8.86 -8.39 2.47
N ARG A 31 -9.64 -7.36 2.12
CA ARG A 31 -10.26 -7.28 0.79
C ARG A 31 -9.23 -7.04 -0.31
N PHE A 32 -8.25 -6.19 -0.07
CA PHE A 32 -7.18 -5.89 -1.02
C PHE A 32 -6.35 -7.14 -1.34
N LEU A 33 -6.00 -7.95 -0.34
CA LEU A 33 -5.37 -9.25 -0.57
C LEU A 33 -6.25 -10.19 -1.41
N GLY A 34 -7.56 -10.19 -1.17
CA GLY A 34 -8.53 -10.92 -1.99
C GLY A 34 -8.54 -10.43 -3.44
N ALA A 35 -8.55 -9.13 -3.64
CA ALA A 35 -8.55 -8.49 -4.96
C ALA A 35 -7.26 -8.80 -5.74
N LEU A 36 -6.10 -8.76 -5.09
CA LEU A 36 -4.82 -9.11 -5.73
C LEU A 36 -4.74 -10.58 -6.17
N ALA A 37 -5.46 -11.46 -5.47
CA ALA A 37 -5.49 -12.89 -5.78
C ALA A 37 -6.60 -13.26 -6.80
N SER A 38 -7.50 -12.33 -7.10
CA SER A 38 -8.70 -12.56 -7.90
C SER A 38 -8.60 -11.87 -9.26
N GLU A 39 -9.13 -12.50 -10.30
CA GLU A 39 -9.40 -11.84 -11.59
C GLU A 39 -10.80 -11.19 -11.62
N ASP A 40 -11.52 -11.20 -10.50
CA ASP A 40 -12.88 -10.66 -10.39
C ASP A 40 -12.89 -9.13 -10.37
N GLU A 41 -13.52 -8.52 -11.38
CA GLU A 41 -13.73 -7.09 -11.51
C GLU A 41 -14.49 -6.49 -10.31
N MET A 42 -15.29 -7.28 -9.57
CA MET A 42 -16.06 -6.78 -8.43
C MET A 42 -15.19 -6.27 -7.27
N ASP A 43 -13.94 -6.73 -7.16
CA ASP A 43 -13.01 -6.30 -6.11
C ASP A 43 -11.96 -5.28 -6.61
N ALA A 44 -12.01 -4.92 -7.91
CA ALA A 44 -11.09 -3.96 -8.54
C ALA A 44 -11.08 -2.59 -7.84
N TRP A 45 -12.22 -2.16 -7.28
CA TRP A 45 -12.32 -0.89 -6.56
C TRP A 45 -11.34 -0.80 -5.38
N THR A 46 -10.96 -1.91 -4.75
CA THR A 46 -9.98 -1.89 -3.65
C THR A 46 -8.58 -1.58 -4.13
N VAL A 47 -8.25 -1.96 -5.37
CA VAL A 47 -7.00 -1.62 -6.03
C VAL A 47 -6.99 -0.14 -6.38
N ASP A 48 -8.09 0.39 -6.92
CA ASP A 48 -8.24 1.83 -7.19
C ASP A 48 -8.10 2.67 -5.92
N VAL A 49 -8.73 2.23 -4.82
CA VAL A 49 -8.54 2.85 -3.50
C VAL A 49 -7.09 2.79 -3.07
N PHE A 50 -6.40 1.66 -3.21
CA PHE A 50 -4.98 1.58 -2.84
C PHE A 50 -4.13 2.56 -3.67
N HIS A 51 -4.32 2.60 -4.99
CA HIS A 51 -3.62 3.55 -5.87
C HIS A 51 -3.89 5.01 -5.51
N HIS A 52 -5.13 5.33 -5.13
CA HIS A 52 -5.46 6.67 -4.65
C HIS A 52 -4.77 6.97 -3.31
N LEU A 53 -4.77 6.03 -2.36
CA LEU A 53 -4.09 6.21 -1.08
C LEU A 53 -2.59 6.42 -1.27
N VAL A 54 -1.96 5.72 -2.22
CA VAL A 54 -0.53 5.89 -2.50
C VAL A 54 -0.19 7.36 -2.74
N THR A 55 -1.03 8.13 -3.45
CA THR A 55 -0.77 9.54 -3.76
C THR A 55 -1.39 10.51 -2.76
N ALA A 56 -2.64 10.29 -2.35
CA ALA A 56 -3.40 11.24 -1.55
C ALA A 56 -3.20 11.07 -0.03
N ALA A 57 -2.88 9.85 0.42
CA ALA A 57 -2.72 9.53 1.83
C ALA A 57 -1.67 8.42 2.04
N PRO A 58 -0.39 8.66 1.70
CA PRO A 58 0.64 7.62 1.64
C PRO A 58 0.86 6.89 2.97
N ASP A 59 0.65 7.55 4.11
CA ASP A 59 0.69 6.91 5.43
C ASP A 59 -0.40 5.83 5.61
N LEU A 60 -1.59 6.05 5.04
CA LEU A 60 -2.67 5.06 5.06
C LEU A 60 -2.37 3.90 4.11
N ALA A 61 -1.78 4.18 2.94
CA ALA A 61 -1.30 3.13 2.01
C ALA A 61 -0.24 2.26 2.68
N LEU A 62 0.76 2.87 3.34
CA LEU A 62 1.77 2.15 4.09
C LEU A 62 1.14 1.31 5.21
N ALA A 63 0.23 1.88 5.99
CA ALA A 63 -0.44 1.16 7.08
C ALA A 63 -1.25 -0.05 6.56
N ALA A 64 -1.94 0.10 5.42
CA ALA A 64 -2.62 -1.00 4.75
C ALA A 64 -1.63 -2.08 4.31
N LEU A 65 -0.55 -1.71 3.63
CA LEU A 65 0.48 -2.63 3.15
C LEU A 65 1.16 -3.41 4.28
N LEU A 66 1.51 -2.73 5.39
CA LEU A 66 2.07 -3.39 6.57
C LEU A 66 1.08 -4.38 7.20
N THR A 67 -0.22 -4.07 7.15
CA THR A 67 -1.28 -4.96 7.62
C THR A 67 -1.45 -6.16 6.69
N CYS A 68 -1.32 -5.97 5.37
CA CYS A 68 -1.28 -7.08 4.41
C CYS A 68 -0.10 -8.02 4.68
N LEU A 69 1.10 -7.47 4.87
CA LEU A 69 2.31 -8.26 5.17
C LEU A 69 2.24 -9.01 6.51
N GLU A 70 1.47 -8.50 7.46
CA GLU A 70 1.20 -9.19 8.73
C GLU A 70 0.24 -10.37 8.55
N LYS A 71 -0.79 -10.20 7.72
CA LYS A 71 -1.82 -11.22 7.45
C LYS A 71 -1.33 -12.32 6.50
N ALA A 72 -0.55 -11.94 5.49
CA ALA A 72 -0.08 -12.81 4.41
C ALA A 72 1.43 -12.62 4.19
N PRO A 73 2.28 -13.01 5.16
CA PRO A 73 3.73 -12.85 5.06
C PRO A 73 4.35 -13.70 3.94
N ASP A 74 3.68 -14.76 3.50
CA ASP A 74 4.04 -15.59 2.36
C ASP A 74 3.90 -14.84 1.03
N GLN A 75 2.96 -13.88 0.93
CA GLN A 75 2.77 -13.02 -0.24
C GLN A 75 3.72 -11.81 -0.29
N ALA A 76 4.74 -11.75 0.59
CA ALA A 76 5.65 -10.61 0.66
C ALA A 76 6.31 -10.27 -0.69
N GLN A 77 6.64 -11.27 -1.50
CA GLN A 77 7.23 -11.04 -2.82
C GLN A 77 6.26 -10.29 -3.75
N SER A 78 5.04 -10.80 -3.94
CA SER A 78 4.03 -10.19 -4.82
C SER A 78 3.59 -8.79 -4.33
N LEU A 79 3.47 -8.62 -3.01
CA LEU A 79 3.22 -7.30 -2.41
C LEU A 79 4.39 -6.33 -2.64
N GLY A 80 5.62 -6.86 -2.71
CA GLY A 80 6.83 -6.14 -3.08
C GLY A 80 6.80 -5.66 -4.52
N GLU A 81 6.61 -6.60 -5.45
CA GLU A 81 6.68 -6.37 -6.91
C GLU A 81 5.65 -5.35 -7.40
N GLY A 82 4.44 -5.34 -6.84
CA GLY A 82 3.39 -4.38 -7.20
C GLY A 82 3.18 -3.28 -6.15
N PRO A 83 2.31 -3.50 -5.14
CA PRO A 83 1.87 -2.44 -4.23
C PRO A 83 2.98 -1.64 -3.54
N LEU A 84 4.07 -2.29 -3.12
CA LEU A 84 5.21 -1.59 -2.50
C LEU A 84 6.02 -0.80 -3.54
N THR A 85 6.27 -1.35 -4.72
CA THR A 85 6.87 -0.62 -5.85
C THR A 85 6.10 0.66 -6.12
N ASP A 86 4.78 0.58 -6.28
CA ASP A 86 3.92 1.75 -6.54
C ASP A 86 4.04 2.81 -5.45
N LEU A 87 4.02 2.37 -4.18
CA LEU A 87 4.14 3.26 -3.04
C LEU A 87 5.51 3.96 -3.00
N LEU A 88 6.60 3.22 -3.23
CA LEU A 88 7.95 3.75 -3.22
C LEU A 88 8.19 4.74 -4.37
N THR A 89 7.72 4.42 -5.57
CA THR A 89 7.88 5.25 -6.76
C THR A 89 7.11 6.57 -6.62
N ARG A 90 5.87 6.54 -6.12
CA ARG A 90 5.01 7.73 -6.08
C ARG A 90 5.19 8.56 -4.81
N SER A 91 5.46 7.91 -3.67
CA SER A 91 5.44 8.55 -2.35
C SER A 91 6.52 8.02 -1.40
N GLY A 92 7.60 7.44 -1.93
CA GLY A 92 8.66 6.83 -1.13
C GLY A 92 9.29 7.81 -0.14
N ALA A 93 9.46 9.08 -0.51
CA ALA A 93 10.03 10.10 0.36
C ALA A 93 9.20 10.30 1.65
N ASP A 94 7.87 10.21 1.54
CA ASP A 94 6.94 10.43 2.65
C ASP A 94 6.89 9.22 3.59
N VAL A 95 6.92 8.00 3.03
CA VAL A 95 6.71 6.77 3.81
C VAL A 95 7.97 6.13 4.36
N MET A 96 9.16 6.51 3.86
CA MET A 96 10.39 5.77 4.15
C MET A 96 10.72 5.70 5.65
N SER A 97 10.43 6.76 6.41
CA SER A 97 10.62 6.76 7.87
C SER A 97 9.73 5.73 8.57
N GLY A 98 8.51 5.52 8.06
CA GLY A 98 7.60 4.47 8.54
C GLY A 98 8.08 3.06 8.18
N ILE A 99 8.61 2.90 6.96
CA ILE A 99 9.22 1.63 6.50
C ILE A 99 10.40 1.24 7.41
N GLU A 100 11.32 2.17 7.67
CA GLU A 100 12.48 1.95 8.53
C GLU A 100 12.10 1.60 9.98
N ALA A 101 11.03 2.21 10.49
CA ALA A 101 10.54 1.98 11.84
C ALA A 101 9.85 0.61 12.00
N ALA A 102 9.20 0.09 10.95
CA ALA A 102 8.36 -1.10 11.04
C ALA A 102 9.13 -2.40 11.34
N LYS A 103 10.40 -2.51 10.91
CA LYS A 103 11.34 -3.63 11.19
C LYS A 103 10.69 -5.02 11.17
N ARG A 104 10.21 -5.48 10.01
CA ARG A 104 9.55 -6.79 9.83
C ARG A 104 10.28 -7.66 8.80
N PRO A 105 10.51 -8.97 9.03
CA PRO A 105 11.12 -9.85 8.03
C PRO A 105 10.32 -9.94 6.71
N ALA A 106 8.99 -9.89 6.77
CA ALA A 106 8.15 -9.86 5.57
C ALA A 106 8.32 -8.55 4.78
N LEU A 107 8.50 -7.42 5.47
CA LEU A 107 8.76 -6.14 4.82
C LEU A 107 10.12 -6.13 4.13
N THR A 108 11.17 -6.68 4.75
CA THR A 108 12.48 -6.83 4.11
C THR A 108 12.39 -7.65 2.83
N ARG A 109 11.67 -8.79 2.84
CA ARG A 109 11.44 -9.60 1.63
C ARG A 109 10.67 -8.84 0.55
N ALA A 110 9.65 -8.07 0.93
CA ALA A 110 8.91 -7.24 -0.02
C ALA A 110 9.81 -6.14 -0.64
N LEU A 111 10.64 -5.47 0.18
CA LEU A 111 11.58 -4.45 -0.29
C LEU A 111 12.60 -5.02 -1.28
N GLN A 112 13.06 -6.25 -1.06
CA GLN A 112 13.97 -6.96 -1.98
C GLN A 112 13.32 -7.27 -3.34
N ALA A 113 11.99 -7.41 -3.37
CA ALA A 113 11.24 -7.70 -4.59
C ALA A 113 10.71 -6.45 -5.31
N ALA A 114 10.70 -5.28 -4.64
CA ALA A 114 10.23 -4.03 -5.23
C ALA A 114 11.12 -3.59 -6.41
N ASP A 115 10.52 -3.07 -7.47
CA ASP A 115 11.26 -2.37 -8.51
C ASP A 115 11.51 -0.93 -8.07
N ILE A 116 12.76 -0.48 -8.16
CA ILE A 116 13.16 0.90 -7.80
C ILE A 116 13.88 1.59 -8.95
N SER A 117 13.86 0.99 -10.15
CA SER A 117 14.55 1.49 -11.33
C SER A 117 14.07 2.87 -11.78
N GLU A 118 12.80 3.21 -11.49
CA GLU A 118 12.19 4.51 -11.78
C GLU A 118 12.46 5.57 -10.70
N ILE A 119 13.07 5.22 -9.57
CA ILE A 119 13.33 6.16 -8.47
C ILE A 119 14.64 6.90 -8.75
N GLU A 120 14.57 8.16 -9.18
CA GLU A 120 15.77 8.94 -9.51
C GLU A 120 16.44 9.58 -8.29
N HIS A 121 15.70 9.76 -7.18
CA HIS A 121 16.18 10.55 -6.02
C HIS A 121 17.28 9.81 -5.23
N PRO A 122 18.56 10.24 -5.29
CA PRO A 122 19.69 9.43 -4.81
C PRO A 122 19.64 9.12 -3.30
N PHE A 123 19.14 10.05 -2.50
CA PHE A 123 19.01 9.85 -1.05
C PHE A 123 17.86 8.89 -0.72
N LEU A 124 16.79 8.88 -1.52
CA LEU A 124 15.69 7.94 -1.32
C LEU A 124 16.13 6.53 -1.69
N LEU A 125 16.81 6.38 -2.84
CA LEU A 125 17.44 5.13 -3.24
C LEU A 125 18.35 4.56 -2.14
N ALA A 126 19.25 5.38 -1.59
CA ALA A 126 20.15 4.94 -0.54
C ALA A 126 19.42 4.42 0.72
N ARG A 127 18.29 5.06 1.09
CA ARG A 127 17.46 4.60 2.21
C ARG A 127 16.75 3.29 1.91
N ILE A 128 16.21 3.14 0.70
CA ILE A 128 15.55 1.90 0.27
C ILE A 128 16.56 0.75 0.26
N GLU A 129 17.75 0.95 -0.31
CA GLU A 129 18.83 -0.04 -0.31
C GLU A 129 19.26 -0.42 1.11
N ALA A 130 19.39 0.54 2.02
CA ALA A 130 19.69 0.24 3.42
C ALA A 130 18.58 -0.59 4.11
N ALA A 131 17.31 -0.39 3.73
CA ALA A 131 16.19 -1.13 4.30
C ALA A 131 16.01 -2.54 3.69
N ARG A 132 16.58 -2.81 2.52
CA ARG A 132 16.57 -4.13 1.87
C ARG A 132 17.41 -5.18 2.58
N GLY A 133 18.38 -4.74 3.39
CA GLY A 133 19.29 -5.62 4.13
C GLY A 133 20.43 -6.12 3.26
#